data_AF-A0A9N8CYC9-F1
#
_entry.id   AF-A0A9N8CYC9-F1
#
_cell.length_a   1.000
_cell.length_b   1.000
_cell.length_c   1.000
_cell.angle_alpha   90.00
_cell.angle_beta   90.00
_cell.angle_gamma   90.00
#
_symmetry.space_group_name_H-M   'P 1'
#
loop_
_entity.id
_entity.type
_entity.pdbx_description
1 polymer ?
#
loop_
_entity_poly.entity_id
_entity_poly.type
_entity_poly.pdbx_seq_one_letter_code
_entity_poly.pdbx_strand_id
1 'polypeptide(L)' 'MPKDEMPIVGKVADFEGLYIISMHAAITLAPLICQLAQDEILHGIGQAALGPYRLTRFVSGN' A
#
# COMPACT_ATOMS: atom_id res chain seq x y z
N MET A 1 1.06 9.23 -10.96
CA MET A 1 0.90 7.77 -10.85
C MET A 1 2.20 7.08 -11.21
N PRO A 2 2.49 5.92 -10.63
CA PRO A 2 3.64 5.13 -11.07
C PRO A 2 3.47 4.73 -12.53
N LYS A 3 4.57 4.33 -13.20
CA LYS A 3 4.54 3.95 -14.62
C LYS A 3 3.62 2.75 -14.90
N ASP A 4 3.39 1.90 -13.90
CA ASP A 4 2.49 0.74 -13.99
C ASP A 4 1.02 1.09 -13.78
N GLU A 5 0.69 2.36 -13.50
CA GLU A 5 -0.66 2.86 -13.22
C GLU A 5 -1.35 2.19 -12.01
N MET A 6 -0.61 1.37 -11.25
CA MET A 6 -1.13 0.66 -10.11
C MET A 6 -1.01 1.51 -8.84
N PRO A 7 -1.97 1.40 -7.90
CA PRO A 7 -1.87 2.08 -6.62
C PRO A 7 -0.67 1.61 -5.78
N ILE A 8 -0.24 2.44 -4.83
CA ILE A 8 0.83 2.14 -3.88
C ILE A 8 0.22 2.05 -2.49
N VAL A 9 0.31 0.89 -1.85
CA VAL A 9 -0.26 0.66 -0.52
C VAL A 9 0.70 -0.20 0.32
N GLY A 10 1.09 0.30 1.50
CA GLY A 10 1.79 -0.50 2.50
C GLY A 10 2.84 0.28 3.30
N LYS A 11 3.55 -0.49 4.14
CA LYS A 11 4.66 -0.01 4.96
C LYS A 11 5.88 0.33 4.11
N VAL A 12 6.64 1.33 4.55
CA VAL A 12 7.94 1.68 3.95
C VAL A 12 9.04 1.02 4.78
N ALA A 13 9.78 0.08 4.17
CA ALA A 13 10.74 -0.76 4.89
C ALA A 13 11.82 0.05 5.63
N ASP A 14 12.25 1.17 5.05
CA ASP A 14 13.32 2.02 5.59
C ASP A 14 12.85 2.97 6.71
N PHE A 15 11.54 3.08 6.94
CA PHE A 15 10.97 4.04 7.89
C PHE A 15 9.92 3.37 8.77
N GLU A 16 10.28 3.09 10.03
CA GLU A 16 9.36 2.54 11.01
C GLU A 16 8.16 3.47 11.23
N GLY A 17 6.96 2.89 11.27
CA GLY A 17 5.70 3.62 11.45
C GLY A 17 5.19 4.35 10.20
N LEU A 18 5.94 4.41 9.10
CA LEU A 18 5.47 5.03 7.86
C LEU A 18 4.63 4.04 7.04
N TYR A 19 3.37 4.42 6.81
CA TYR A 19 2.44 3.71 5.93
C TYR A 19 1.96 4.65 4.83
N ILE A 20 2.04 4.21 3.57
CA ILE A 20 1.66 5.03 2.41
C ILE A 20 0.45 4.42 1.71
N ILE A 21 -0.46 5.32 1.29
CA ILE A 21 -1.57 5.03 0.37
C ILE A 21 -1.55 6.10 -0.72
N SER A 22 -1.34 5.70 -1.97
CA SER A 22 -1.38 6.58 -3.15
C SER A 22 -2.17 5.90 -4.26
N MET A 23 -3.33 6.46 -4.63
CA MET A 23 -4.27 5.85 -5.58
C MET A 23 -5.05 6.90 -6.37
N HIS A 24 -5.47 6.58 -7.60
CA HIS A 24 -6.29 7.47 -8.44
C HIS A 24 -7.71 7.52 -7.89
N ALA A 25 -8.28 6.33 -7.70
CA ALA A 25 -9.63 6.13 -7.21
C ALA A 25 -9.68 6.08 -5.66
N ALA A 26 -8.82 6.87 -4.99
CA ALA A 26 -8.69 6.81 -3.53
C ALA A 26 -10.03 7.09 -2.81
N ILE A 27 -10.82 8.05 -3.31
CA ILE A 27 -12.12 8.40 -2.70
C ILE A 27 -13.11 7.24 -2.79
N THR A 28 -13.25 6.62 -3.97
CA THR A 28 -14.20 5.52 -4.19
C THR A 28 -13.83 4.27 -3.38
N LEU A 29 -12.54 3.98 -3.25
CA LEU A 29 -12.04 2.78 -2.58
C LEU A 29 -11.63 2.99 -1.12
N ALA A 30 -11.72 4.23 -0.60
CA ALA A 30 -11.32 4.55 0.77
C ALA A 30 -11.91 3.60 1.82
N PRO A 31 -13.20 3.23 1.80
CA PRO A 31 -13.75 2.34 2.82
C PRO A 31 -13.02 0.98 2.89
N LEU A 32 -12.75 0.38 1.74
CA LEU A 32 -12.06 -0.90 1.66
C LEU A 32 -10.57 -0.76 2.02
N ILE A 33 -9.89 0.24 1.46
CA ILE A 33 -8.44 0.39 1.62
C ILE A 33 -8.09 0.78 3.04
N CYS A 34 -8.87 1.63 3.69
CA CYS A 34 -8.66 1.99 5.09
C CYS A 34 -8.88 0.79 6.03
N GLN A 35 -9.84 -0.09 5.74
CA GLN A 35 -10.04 -1.31 6.53
C GLN A 35 -8.84 -2.25 6.42
N LEU A 36 -8.35 -2.49 5.19
CA LEU A 36 -7.16 -3.32 4.97
C LEU A 36 -5.90 -2.72 5.60
N ALA A 37 -5.74 -1.40 5.51
CA ALA A 37 -4.62 -0.69 6.12
C ALA A 37 -4.70 -0.71 7.66
N GLN A 38 -5.90 -0.58 8.23
CA GLN A 38 -6.11 -0.68 9.68
C GLN A 38 -5.58 -2.01 10.22
N ASP A 39 -5.89 -3.13 9.58
CA ASP A 39 -5.40 -4.45 10.00
C ASP A 39 -3.85 -4.53 9.98
N GLU A 40 -3.22 -3.97 8.95
CA GLU A 40 -1.76 -3.95 8.83
C GLU A 40 -1.08 -3.07 9.87
N ILE A 41 -1.70 -1.93 10.18
CA ILE A 41 -1.17 -0.93 11.10
C ILE A 41 -1.35 -1.40 12.54
N LEU A 42 -2.56 -1.85 12.91
CA LEU A 42 -2.89 -2.22 14.29
C LEU A 42 -2.44 -3.63 14.66
N HIS A 43 -2.54 -4.58 13.74
CA HIS A 43 -2.32 -5.99 14.03
C HIS A 43 -1.05 -6.55 13.38
N GLY A 44 -0.41 -5.79 12.48
CA GLY A 44 0.78 -6.24 11.76
C GLY A 44 0.50 -7.34 10.72
N ILE A 45 -0.78 -7.61 10.42
CA ILE A 45 -1.19 -8.70 9.53
C ILE A 45 -1.19 -8.19 8.10
N GLY A 46 -0.24 -8.66 7.29
CA GLY A 46 -0.15 -8.31 5.88
C GLY A 46 -1.37 -8.79 5.09
N GLN A 47 -2.06 -7.88 4.41
CA GLN A 47 -3.23 -8.22 3.61
C GLN A 47 -2.81 -8.75 2.23
N ALA A 48 -3.24 -9.97 1.91
CA ALA A 48 -2.96 -10.61 0.61
C ALA A 48 -3.54 -9.82 -0.57
N ALA A 49 -4.71 -9.19 -0.38
CA ALA A 49 -5.35 -8.33 -1.37
C ALA A 49 -4.48 -7.12 -1.79
N LEU A 50 -3.53 -6.71 -0.94
CA LEU A 50 -2.63 -5.59 -1.22
C LEU A 50 -1.30 -6.02 -1.88
N GLY A 51 -1.09 -7.32 -2.11
CA GLY A 51 0.14 -7.89 -2.70
C GLY A 51 0.62 -7.20 -3.99
N PRO A 52 -0.24 -7.00 -5.00
CA PRO A 52 0.14 -6.31 -6.24
C PRO A 52 0.50 -4.83 -6.05
N TYR A 53 0.06 -4.22 -4.96
CA TYR A 53 0.17 -2.78 -4.71
C TYR A 53 1.30 -2.42 -3.76
N ARG A 54 2.14 -3.39 -3.37
CA ARG A 54 3.28 -3.15 -2.46
C ARG A 54 4.36 -2.30 -3.10
N LEU A 55 5.09 -1.59 -2.24
CA LEU A 55 6.26 -0.80 -2.64
C LEU A 55 7.41 -1.69 -3.14
N THR A 56 7.45 -2.95 -2.73
CA THR A 56 8.49 -3.91 -3.14
C THR A 56 8.54 -4.13 -4.65
N ARG A 57 7.47 -3.80 -5.39
CA ARG A 57 7.48 -3.88 -6.86
C ARG A 57 8.39 -2.84 -7.53
N PHE A 58 8.78 -1.78 -6.81
CA PHE A 58 9.68 -0.74 -7.31
C PHE A 58 11.16 -1.01 -7.04
N VAL A 59 11.52 -2.10 -6.35
CA VAL A 59 12.93 -2.39 -5.99
C VAL A 59 13.76 -2.91 -7.18
N SER A 60 13.18 -3.06 -8.37
CA SER A 60 13.94 -3.22 -9.62
C SER A 60 14.23 -1.87 -10.25
N GLY A 61 15.37 -1.29 -9.86
CA GLY A 61 15.94 -0.08 -10.47
C GLY A 61 17.40 0.08 -10.09
N ASN A 62 18.24 -0.87 -10.52
CA ASN A 62 19.67 -0.63 -10.74
C ASN A 62 19.91 -0.42 -12.24
#